data_AF-A0A7S7AML9-F1
#
_entry.id   AF-A0A7S7AML9-F1
#
_cell.length_a   1.000
_cell.length_b   1.000
_cell.length_c   1.000
_cell.angle_alpha   90.00
_cell.angle_beta   90.00
_cell.angle_gamma   90.00
#
_symmetry.space_group_name_H-M   'P 1'
#
loop_
_entity.id
_entity.type
_entity.pdbx_description
1 polymer ?
#
loop_
_entity_poly.entity_id
_entity_poly.type
_entity_poly.pdbx_seq_one_letter_code
_entity_poly.pdbx_strand_id
1 'polypeptide(L)'
;MNKIINLLVSDHIFALFAFGFLFFILLWVFFISLYIYSNIYLKGICKILYKNEKRFTRLMEPFDFFHLSMLPSAYWREISNIKFNTSFKAYYGNNVYQKIGDSQLKEMLKNYPVFFYLHYLIIVSGILGTLFMLYAYIHAHYF
;
A
#
# COMPACT_ATOMS: atom_id res chain seq x y z
N MET A 1 12.40 -24.21 -25.60
CA MET A 1 11.60 -23.08 -25.06
C MET A 1 10.62 -23.66 -24.05
N ASN A 2 10.61 -23.17 -22.80
CA ASN A 2 9.95 -23.84 -21.67
C ASN A 2 8.43 -24.00 -21.90
N LYS A 3 7.85 -25.18 -21.60
CA LYS A 3 6.43 -25.50 -21.85
C LYS A 3 5.47 -24.45 -21.26
N ILE A 4 5.85 -23.85 -20.13
CA ILE A 4 5.13 -22.76 -19.46
C ILE A 4 5.18 -21.45 -20.27
N ILE A 5 6.33 -21.12 -20.87
CA ILE A 5 6.49 -19.91 -21.71
C ILE A 5 5.63 -20.03 -22.97
N ASN A 6 5.59 -21.22 -23.57
CA ASN A 6 4.70 -21.47 -24.70
C ASN A 6 3.23 -21.32 -24.31
N LEU A 7 2.82 -21.81 -23.13
CA LEU A 7 1.46 -21.66 -22.61
C LEU A 7 1.09 -20.18 -22.37
N LEU A 8 2.01 -19.41 -21.78
CA LEU A 8 1.85 -17.96 -21.56
C LEU A 8 1.64 -17.18 -22.87
N VAL A 9 2.24 -17.63 -23.97
CA VAL A 9 2.14 -16.97 -25.27
C VAL A 9 0.89 -17.46 -26.03
N SER A 10 0.51 -18.73 -25.89
CA SER A 10 -0.60 -19.32 -26.64
C SER A 10 -1.97 -19.12 -25.99
N ASP A 11 -2.03 -19.06 -24.67
CA ASP A 11 -3.28 -18.98 -23.91
C ASP A 11 -3.31 -17.67 -23.10
N HIS A 12 -4.06 -16.70 -23.63
CA HIS A 12 -4.21 -15.38 -23.06
C HIS A 12 -4.96 -15.40 -21.71
N ILE A 13 -5.90 -16.33 -21.51
CA ILE A 13 -6.63 -16.47 -20.24
C ILE A 13 -5.68 -16.99 -19.17
N PHE A 14 -4.92 -18.04 -19.48
CA PHE A 14 -3.88 -18.55 -18.59
C PHE A 14 -2.84 -17.47 -18.26
N ALA A 15 -2.44 -16.67 -19.24
CA ALA A 15 -1.51 -15.57 -19.03
C ALA A 15 -2.05 -14.52 -18.05
N LEU A 16 -3.34 -14.13 -18.18
CA LEU A 16 -3.98 -13.19 -17.27
C LEU A 16 -4.04 -13.72 -15.83
N PHE A 17 -4.38 -15.00 -15.64
CA PHE A 17 -4.33 -15.64 -14.32
C PHE A 17 -2.91 -15.65 -13.75
N ALA A 18 -1.91 -16.00 -14.56
CA ALA A 18 -0.52 -16.02 -14.14
C ALA A 18 -0.01 -14.63 -13.72
N PHE A 19 -0.33 -13.59 -14.49
CA PHE A 19 0.00 -12.21 -14.14
C PHE A 19 -0.74 -11.74 -12.89
N GLY A 20 -2.03 -12.04 -12.76
CA GLY A 20 -2.80 -11.73 -11.55
C GLY A 20 -2.18 -12.34 -10.30
N PHE A 21 -1.79 -13.61 -10.38
CA PHE A 21 -1.09 -14.30 -9.29
C PHE A 21 0.29 -13.69 -8.98
N LEU A 22 1.07 -13.33 -10.01
CA LEU A 22 2.35 -12.65 -9.85
C LEU A 22 2.18 -11.33 -9.07
N PHE A 23 1.16 -10.54 -9.37
CA PHE A 23 0.89 -9.31 -8.62
C PHE A 23 0.51 -9.58 -7.16
N PHE A 24 -0.17 -10.68 -6.85
CA PHE A 24 -0.38 -11.07 -5.45
C PHE A 24 0.89 -11.50 -4.74
N ILE A 25 1.82 -12.19 -5.42
CA ILE A 25 3.15 -12.47 -4.86
C ILE A 25 3.88 -11.17 -4.56
N LEU A 26 3.90 -10.23 -5.53
CA LEU A 26 4.53 -8.92 -5.35
C LEU A 26 3.90 -8.14 -4.19
N LEU A 27 2.57 -8.18 -4.04
CA LEU A 27 1.87 -7.59 -2.91
C LEU A 27 2.45 -8.08 -1.57
N TRP A 28 2.63 -9.39 -1.41
CA TRP A 28 3.20 -9.96 -0.19
C TRP A 28 4.65 -9.57 0.02
N VAL A 29 5.46 -9.55 -1.05
CA VAL A 29 6.86 -9.09 -0.99
C VAL A 29 6.93 -7.64 -0.50
N PHE A 30 6.11 -6.75 -1.07
CA PHE A 30 6.08 -5.35 -0.64
C PHE A 30 5.52 -5.18 0.77
N PHE A 31 4.53 -5.97 1.17
CA PHE A 31 3.96 -5.94 2.52
C PHE A 31 5.00 -6.34 3.58
N ILE A 32 5.74 -7.43 3.35
CA ILE A 32 6.83 -7.87 4.23
C ILE A 32 7.95 -6.82 4.25
N SER A 33 8.30 -6.27 3.09
CA SER A 33 9.30 -5.20 3.00
C SER A 33 8.89 -3.96 3.79
N LEU A 34 7.61 -3.56 3.72
CA LEU A 34 7.06 -2.45 4.49
C LEU A 34 7.10 -2.73 5.99
N TYR A 35 6.80 -3.97 6.40
CA TYR A 35 6.89 -4.38 7.80
C TYR A 35 8.31 -4.26 8.34
N ILE A 36 9.28 -4.82 7.62
CA ILE A 36 10.70 -4.76 8.00
C ILE A 36 11.16 -3.29 8.05
N TYR A 37 10.89 -2.52 7.01
CA TYR A 37 11.25 -1.11 6.94
C TYR A 37 10.67 -0.32 8.13
N SER A 38 9.39 -0.51 8.43
CA SER A 38 8.71 0.20 9.51
C SER A 38 9.30 -0.12 10.87
N ASN A 39 9.74 -1.36 11.08
CA ASN A 39 10.40 -1.77 12.33
C ASN A 39 11.84 -1.23 12.44
N ILE A 40 12.60 -1.17 11.34
CA ILE A 40 13.94 -0.56 11.32
C ILE A 40 13.87 0.92 11.72
N TYR A 41 12.91 1.67 11.17
CA TYR A 41 12.76 3.11 11.40
C TYR A 41 11.74 3.46 12.48
N LEU A 42 11.33 2.49 13.31
CA LEU A 42 10.18 2.60 14.21
C LEU A 42 10.26 3.80 15.15
N LYS A 43 11.41 4.01 15.80
CA LYS A 43 11.62 5.13 16.73
C LYS A 43 11.44 6.49 16.05
N GLY A 44 12.00 6.62 14.84
CA GLY A 44 11.94 7.85 14.06
C GLY A 44 10.53 8.14 13.56
N ILE A 45 9.85 7.12 13.03
CA ILE A 45 8.45 7.21 12.63
C ILE A 45 7.57 7.58 13.84
N CYS A 46 7.76 6.95 15.00
CA CYS A 46 6.97 7.23 16.19
C CYS A 46 7.22 8.61 16.80
N LYS A 47 8.45 9.09 16.73
CA LYS A 47 8.79 10.45 17.14
C LYS A 47 8.01 11.47 16.32
N ILE A 48 7.89 11.28 15.01
CA ILE A 48 7.11 12.19 14.16
C ILE A 48 5.62 12.04 14.42
N LEU A 49 5.10 10.82 14.37
CA LEU A 49 3.65 10.56 14.39
C LEU A 49 3.02 10.78 15.76
N TYR A 50 3.72 10.39 16.82
CA TYR A 50 3.17 10.35 18.17
C TYR A 50 3.90 11.26 19.15
N LYS A 51 4.92 12.00 18.70
CA LYS A 51 5.81 12.81 19.55
C LYS A 51 6.45 12.00 20.70
N ASN A 52 6.52 10.68 20.53
CA ASN A 52 7.04 9.75 21.52
C ASN A 52 7.76 8.60 20.82
N GLU A 53 9.09 8.64 20.86
CA GLU A 53 9.96 7.62 20.27
C GLU A 53 9.89 6.26 20.98
N LYS A 54 9.44 6.23 22.25
CA LYS A 54 9.32 5.02 23.09
C LYS A 54 7.93 4.42 23.06
N ARG A 55 7.03 4.92 22.20
CA ARG A 55 5.67 4.37 22.09
C ARG A 55 5.69 2.87 21.82
N PHE A 56 6.62 2.41 20.98
CA PHE A 56 6.93 1.00 20.84
C PHE A 56 8.34 0.74 21.38
N THR A 57 8.42 -0.05 22.45
CA THR A 57 9.67 -0.49 23.06
C THR A 57 10.20 -1.79 22.47
N ARG A 58 9.37 -2.46 21.67
CA ARG A 58 9.63 -3.74 21.00
C ARG A 58 9.22 -3.66 19.52
N LEU A 59 9.49 -4.72 18.78
CA LEU A 59 8.96 -4.88 17.42
C LEU A 59 7.44 -4.66 17.44
N MET A 60 6.97 -3.97 16.41
CA MET A 60 5.58 -3.60 16.28
C MET A 60 4.74 -4.84 16.04
N GLU A 61 3.69 -5.01 16.84
CA GLU A 61 2.75 -6.10 16.70
C GLU A 61 2.00 -5.98 15.36
N PRO A 62 1.51 -7.09 14.80
CA PRO A 62 0.83 -7.09 13.49
C PRO A 62 -0.34 -6.11 13.40
N PHE A 63 -1.13 -5.93 14.47
CA PHE A 63 -2.27 -5.01 14.49
C PHE A 63 -1.84 -3.54 14.52
N ASP A 64 -0.82 -3.22 15.32
CA ASP A 64 -0.23 -1.88 15.34
C ASP A 64 0.40 -1.53 14.00
N PHE A 65 1.09 -2.50 13.39
CA PHE A 65 1.64 -2.36 12.06
C PHE A 65 0.53 -2.15 11.03
N PHE A 66 -0.57 -2.89 11.11
CA PHE A 66 -1.69 -2.71 10.18
C PHE A 66 -2.24 -1.28 10.26
N HIS A 67 -2.48 -0.77 11.46
CA HIS A 67 -2.90 0.62 11.67
C HIS A 67 -1.90 1.63 11.14
N LEU A 68 -0.61 1.47 11.45
CA LEU A 68 0.45 2.34 10.95
C LEU A 68 0.55 2.29 9.42
N SER A 69 0.47 1.08 8.86
CA SER A 69 0.53 0.85 7.43
C SER A 69 -0.65 1.47 6.70
N MET A 70 -1.80 1.71 7.33
CA MET A 70 -2.92 2.43 6.73
C MET A 70 -2.74 3.95 6.69
N LEU A 71 -1.66 4.48 7.24
CA LEU A 71 -1.40 5.91 7.19
C LEU A 71 -1.31 6.44 5.75
N PRO A 72 -0.59 5.79 4.80
CA PRO A 72 -0.50 6.29 3.43
C PRO A 72 -1.78 6.21 2.60
N SER A 73 -2.72 5.35 2.95
CA SER A 73 -4.07 5.41 2.38
C SER A 73 -4.87 6.59 2.94
N ALA A 74 -4.75 6.91 4.24
CA ALA A 74 -5.30 8.15 4.81
C ALA A 74 -4.63 9.42 4.23
N TYR A 75 -3.38 9.33 3.77
CA TYR A 75 -2.62 10.44 3.17
C TYR A 75 -2.99 10.76 1.72
N TRP A 76 -3.59 9.84 0.95
CA TRP A 76 -4.10 10.14 -0.40
C TRP A 76 -5.00 11.39 -0.39
N ARG A 77 -5.74 11.54 0.71
CA ARG A 77 -6.55 12.72 1.05
C ARG A 77 -5.76 14.01 1.16
N GLU A 78 -4.66 14.03 1.92
CA GLU A 78 -3.90 15.25 2.18
C GLU A 78 -3.00 15.64 1.00
N ILE A 79 -2.43 14.66 0.31
CA ILE A 79 -1.75 14.91 -0.97
C ILE A 79 -2.75 15.49 -1.97
N SER A 80 -3.99 14.99 -2.01
CA SER A 80 -5.02 15.55 -2.89
C SER A 80 -5.44 16.96 -2.49
N ASN A 81 -5.59 17.24 -1.20
CA ASN A 81 -5.89 18.59 -0.72
C ASN A 81 -4.78 19.59 -1.05
N ILE A 82 -3.51 19.23 -0.83
CA ILE A 82 -2.34 20.07 -1.11
C ILE A 82 -2.17 20.29 -2.62
N LYS A 83 -2.38 19.26 -3.44
CA LYS A 83 -2.08 19.29 -4.87
C LYS A 83 -3.25 19.80 -5.73
N PHE A 84 -4.50 19.56 -5.31
CA PHE A 84 -5.71 19.90 -6.07
C PHE A 84 -6.59 20.95 -5.40
N ASN A 85 -6.10 21.61 -4.33
CA ASN A 85 -6.78 22.67 -3.59
C ASN A 85 -8.23 22.32 -3.17
N THR A 86 -8.49 21.03 -2.97
CA THR A 86 -9.80 20.49 -2.60
C THR A 86 -9.85 20.26 -1.09
N SER A 87 -11.01 20.40 -0.46
CA SER A 87 -11.18 20.18 0.98
C SER A 87 -11.90 18.85 1.20
N PHE A 88 -11.15 17.75 1.26
CA PHE A 88 -11.74 16.43 1.56
C PHE A 88 -12.41 16.37 2.96
N LYS A 89 -12.02 17.26 3.89
CA LYS A 89 -12.67 17.45 5.19
C LYS A 89 -14.15 17.81 5.07
N ALA A 90 -14.54 18.48 3.98
CA ALA A 90 -15.92 18.87 3.73
C ALA A 90 -16.82 17.66 3.40
N TYR A 91 -16.25 16.57 2.88
CA TYR A 91 -17.03 15.45 2.33
C TYR A 91 -17.21 14.26 3.28
N TYR A 92 -16.27 13.99 4.20
CA TYR A 92 -16.27 12.74 4.99
C TYR A 92 -16.27 12.93 6.52
N GLY A 93 -16.34 14.16 7.02
CA GLY A 93 -16.39 14.45 8.45
C GLY A 93 -15.07 14.21 9.20
N ASN A 94 -14.97 14.75 10.42
CA ASN A 94 -13.70 14.86 11.17
C ASN A 94 -13.22 13.55 11.83
N ASN A 95 -13.98 12.46 11.79
CA ASN A 95 -13.81 11.32 12.70
C ASN A 95 -13.44 9.99 12.02
N VAL A 96 -13.33 9.95 10.69
CA VAL A 96 -13.15 8.69 9.96
C VAL A 96 -11.68 8.25 9.86
N TYR A 97 -10.71 9.17 10.04
CA TYR A 97 -9.29 8.88 9.83
C TYR A 97 -8.39 9.46 10.93
N GLN A 98 -7.24 8.81 11.14
CA GLN A 98 -6.20 9.27 12.05
C GLN A 98 -5.73 10.66 11.63
N LYS A 99 -5.91 11.66 12.50
CA LYS A 99 -5.51 13.05 12.24
C LYS A 99 -3.99 13.16 12.36
N ILE A 100 -3.33 13.47 11.26
CA ILE A 100 -1.91 13.83 11.22
C ILE A 100 -1.83 15.28 10.75
N GLY A 101 -0.93 16.05 11.35
CA GLY A 101 -0.72 17.44 10.93
C GLY A 101 0.13 17.52 9.66
N ASP A 102 -0.12 18.53 8.84
CA ASP A 102 0.64 18.80 7.60
C ASP A 102 2.17 18.80 7.82
N SER A 103 2.64 19.30 8.97
CA SER A 103 4.06 19.31 9.32
C SER A 103 4.61 17.90 9.53
N GLN A 104 3.87 17.03 10.23
CA GLN A 104 4.24 15.63 10.44
C GLN A 104 4.25 14.86 9.12
N LEU A 105 3.29 15.13 8.23
CA LEU A 105 3.26 14.52 6.90
C LEU A 105 4.46 14.96 6.05
N LYS A 106 4.75 16.26 6.01
CA LYS A 106 5.93 16.78 5.29
C LYS A 106 7.22 16.16 5.82
N GLU A 107 7.33 15.99 7.14
CA GLU A 107 8.49 15.37 7.76
C GLU A 107 8.59 13.88 7.44
N MET A 108 7.46 13.15 7.44
CA MET A 108 7.39 11.74 7.03
C MET A 108 7.76 11.56 5.55
N LEU A 109 7.26 12.41 4.65
CA LEU A 109 7.58 12.36 3.21
C LEU A 109 9.05 12.70 2.94
N LYS A 110 9.62 13.62 3.71
CA LYS A 110 11.03 14.01 3.58
C LYS A 110 11.97 12.94 4.10
N ASN A 111 11.70 12.40 5.30
CA ASN A 111 12.63 11.53 6.01
C ASN A 111 12.38 10.04 5.76
N TYR A 112 11.15 9.65 5.42
CA TYR A 112 10.75 8.25 5.21
C TYR A 112 9.93 8.04 3.92
N PRO A 113 10.34 8.54 2.74
CA PRO A 113 9.57 8.42 1.50
C PRO A 113 9.33 6.95 1.09
N VAL A 114 10.28 6.05 1.39
CA VAL A 114 10.18 4.62 1.06
C VAL A 114 8.98 3.95 1.76
N PHE A 115 8.60 4.40 2.94
CA PHE A 115 7.39 3.93 3.63
C PHE A 115 6.14 4.11 2.76
N PHE A 116 6.05 5.26 2.09
CA PHE A 116 4.93 5.59 1.20
C PHE A 116 5.02 4.81 -0.11
N TYR A 117 6.21 4.71 -0.72
CA TYR A 117 6.40 3.95 -1.95
C TYR A 117 6.02 2.49 -1.78
N LEU A 118 6.50 1.83 -0.72
CA LEU A 118 6.15 0.44 -0.42
C LEU A 118 4.64 0.29 -0.21
N HIS A 119 4.01 1.22 0.52
CA HIS A 119 2.56 1.18 0.69
C HIS A 119 1.79 1.33 -0.63
N TYR A 120 2.20 2.26 -1.50
CA TYR A 120 1.55 2.42 -2.79
C TYR A 120 1.77 1.23 -3.72
N LEU A 121 2.95 0.60 -3.68
CA LEU A 121 3.22 -0.63 -4.40
C LEU A 121 2.32 -1.79 -3.93
N ILE A 122 2.04 -1.90 -2.63
CA ILE A 122 1.06 -2.86 -2.10
C ILE A 122 -0.33 -2.60 -2.69
N ILE A 123 -0.80 -1.36 -2.65
CA ILE A 123 -2.12 -0.98 -3.19
C ILE A 123 -2.21 -1.31 -4.68
N VAL A 124 -1.24 -0.83 -5.47
CA VAL A 124 -1.24 -1.02 -6.93
C VAL A 124 -1.18 -2.51 -7.27
N SER A 125 -0.35 -3.29 -6.57
CA SER A 125 -0.26 -4.73 -6.79
C SER A 125 -1.57 -5.44 -6.48
N GLY A 126 -2.26 -5.06 -5.38
CA GLY A 126 -3.55 -5.64 -5.02
C GLY A 126 -4.65 -5.32 -6.04
N ILE A 127 -4.71 -4.06 -6.51
CA ILE A 127 -5.65 -3.64 -7.55
C ILE A 127 -5.39 -4.38 -8.85
N LEU A 128 -4.14 -4.38 -9.34
CA LEU A 128 -3.79 -5.05 -10.60
C LEU A 128 -4.03 -6.56 -10.52
N GLY A 129 -3.63 -7.20 -9.42
CA GLY A 129 -3.88 -8.62 -9.18
C GLY A 129 -5.37 -8.95 -9.25
N THR A 130 -6.20 -8.16 -8.56
CA THR A 130 -7.67 -8.34 -8.59
C THR A 130 -8.25 -8.12 -9.98
N LEU A 131 -7.84 -7.06 -10.68
CA LEU A 131 -8.35 -6.74 -12.02
C LEU A 131 -7.99 -7.83 -13.03
N PHE A 132 -6.75 -8.34 -13.04
CA PHE A 132 -6.35 -9.40 -13.95
C PHE A 132 -7.11 -10.70 -13.69
N MET A 133 -7.27 -11.09 -12.41
CA MET A 133 -8.02 -12.30 -12.05
C MET A 133 -9.50 -12.18 -12.40
N LEU A 134 -10.12 -11.03 -12.13
CA LEU A 134 -11.52 -10.78 -12.46
C LEU A 134 -11.73 -10.78 -13.97
N TYR A 135 -10.86 -10.12 -14.72
CA TYR A 135 -10.92 -10.09 -16.17
C TYR A 135 -10.74 -11.49 -16.77
N ALA A 136 -9.77 -12.27 -16.27
CA ALA A 136 -9.58 -13.66 -16.69
C ALA A 136 -10.81 -14.53 -16.39
N TYR A 137 -11.42 -14.36 -15.21
CA TYR A 137 -12.63 -15.07 -14.82
C TYR A 137 -13.81 -14.76 -15.74
N ILE A 138 -14.06 -13.47 -16.00
CA ILE A 138 -15.14 -13.02 -16.89
C ILE A 138 -14.90 -13.56 -18.30
N HIS A 139 -13.68 -13.45 -18.82
CA HIS A 139 -13.35 -13.91 -20.15
C HIS A 139 -13.48 -15.44 -20.28
N ALA A 140 -13.13 -16.20 -19.25
CA ALA A 140 -13.25 -17.66 -19.30
C ALA A 140 -14.69 -18.19 -19.24
N HIS A 141 -15.64 -17.40 -18.71
CA HIS A 141 -17.03 -17.85 -18.49
C HIS A 141 -18.05 -17.22 -19.43
N TYR A 142 -17.76 -16.05 -20.00
CA TYR A 142 -18.74 -15.27 -20.77
C TYR A 142 -18.33 -15.00 -22.22
N PHE A 143 -17.09 -15.33 -22.63
CA PHE A 143 -16.55 -15.12 -23.98
C PHE A 143 -15.80 -16.35 -24.47
#